data_AF-K1UJF7-F1
#
_entry.id   AF-K1UJF7-F1
#
_cell.length_a   1.000
_cell.length_b   1.000
_cell.length_c   1.000
_cell.angle_alpha   90.00
_cell.angle_beta   90.00
_cell.angle_gamma   90.00
#
_symmetry.space_group_name_H-M   'P 1'
#
loop_
_entity.id
_entity.type
_entity.pdbx_description
1 polymer ?
#
loop_
_entity_poly.entity_id
_entity_poly.type
_entity_poly.pdbx_seq_one_letter_code
_entity_poly.pdbx_strand_id
1 'polypeptide(L)'
;MKLDAIKRCFSLGEGVEYVSRDIGYSRASIYSWYRKYQKFGVAGLMSSKKQIKRENIDFNTEPSKQQEISELQDQIKQLQMEVDILKEALGLLKKDQGINMMKLKNHEKVVVIDAVEDKYPLQQRLKCLCMAKSSYYYQKSVMKRPDKYAKIRVQIKMIFSKKQKLLWI
;
A
#
# COMPACT_ATOMS: atom_id res chain seq x y z
N MET A 1 11.15 -38.34 -0.93
CA MET A 1 10.73 -39.48 -0.08
C MET A 1 10.14 -39.04 1.27
N LYS A 2 10.91 -38.62 2.29
CA LYS A 2 10.33 -38.29 3.63
C LYS A 2 9.29 -37.15 3.62
N LEU A 3 9.58 -36.06 2.89
CA LEU A 3 8.63 -34.95 2.71
C LEU A 3 7.35 -35.39 2.00
N ASP A 4 7.50 -36.28 1.02
CA ASP A 4 6.40 -36.78 0.21
C ASP A 4 5.45 -37.65 1.06
N ALA A 5 6.01 -38.54 1.88
CA ALA A 5 5.24 -39.32 2.86
C ALA A 5 4.49 -38.43 3.87
N ILE A 6 5.09 -37.31 4.30
CA ILE A 6 4.41 -36.36 5.20
C ILE A 6 3.26 -35.65 4.49
N LYS A 7 3.46 -35.18 3.25
CA LYS A 7 2.41 -34.51 2.47
C LYS A 7 1.24 -35.45 2.19
N ARG A 8 1.51 -36.70 1.80
CA ARG A 8 0.47 -37.72 1.59
C ARG A 8 -0.36 -37.98 2.83
N CYS A 9 0.29 -38.18 3.98
CA CYS A 9 -0.42 -38.44 5.24
C CYS A 9 -1.17 -37.23 5.82
N PHE A 10 -0.55 -36.05 5.84
CA PHE A 10 -1.01 -34.90 6.65
C PHE A 10 -1.53 -33.72 5.84
N SER A 11 -1.28 -33.67 4.53
CA SER A 11 -1.84 -32.65 3.64
C SER A 11 -2.94 -33.21 2.73
N LEU A 12 -2.76 -34.44 2.23
CA LEU A 12 -3.72 -35.13 1.36
C LEU A 12 -4.65 -36.08 2.12
N GLY A 13 -4.36 -36.37 3.40
CA GLY A 13 -5.21 -37.16 4.28
C GLY A 13 -5.17 -38.67 4.03
N GLU A 14 -4.15 -39.19 3.34
CA GLU A 14 -3.97 -40.63 3.16
C GLU A 14 -3.70 -41.32 4.51
N GLY A 15 -4.22 -42.55 4.66
CA GLY A 15 -4.00 -43.34 5.87
C GLY A 15 -2.52 -43.63 6.10
N VAL A 16 -2.00 -43.27 7.28
CA VAL A 16 -0.57 -43.45 7.64
C VAL A 16 -0.12 -44.92 7.54
N GLU A 17 -1.05 -45.86 7.73
CA GLU A 17 -0.80 -47.30 7.54
C GLU A 17 -0.52 -47.67 6.08
N TYR A 18 -1.28 -47.10 5.17
CA TYR A 18 -1.13 -47.35 3.73
C TYR A 18 0.21 -46.80 3.25
N VAL A 19 0.48 -45.53 3.58
CA VAL A 19 1.74 -44.87 3.23
C VAL A 19 2.93 -45.60 3.85
N SER A 20 2.81 -46.08 5.09
CA SER A 20 3.85 -46.88 5.78
C SER A 20 4.21 -48.16 5.03
N ARG A 21 3.21 -48.90 4.53
CA ARG A 21 3.45 -50.12 3.73
C ARG A 21 4.04 -49.80 2.36
N ASP A 22 3.55 -48.76 1.70
CA ASP A 22 4.00 -48.31 0.37
C ASP A 22 5.47 -47.89 0.38
N ILE A 23 5.89 -47.11 1.39
CA ILE A 23 7.27 -46.64 1.50
C ILE A 23 8.21 -47.60 2.24
N GLY A 24 7.67 -48.67 2.85
CA GLY A 24 8.44 -49.66 3.61
C GLY A 24 9.01 -49.17 4.95
N TYR A 25 8.48 -48.08 5.53
CA TYR A 25 8.91 -47.54 6.82
C TYR A 25 7.81 -47.67 7.87
N SER A 26 8.19 -47.85 9.14
CA SER A 26 7.21 -47.94 10.23
C SER A 26 6.40 -46.65 10.41
N ARG A 27 5.15 -46.78 10.85
CA ARG A 27 4.27 -45.64 11.22
C ARG A 27 4.98 -44.67 12.18
N ALA A 28 5.71 -45.21 13.16
CA ALA A 28 6.48 -44.43 14.13
C ALA A 28 7.55 -43.54 13.46
N SER A 29 8.17 -44.02 12.37
CA SER A 29 9.14 -43.23 11.59
C SER A 29 8.48 -42.04 10.90
N ILE A 30 7.30 -42.25 10.33
CA ILE A 30 6.50 -41.19 9.68
C ILE A 30 6.12 -40.11 10.71
N TYR A 31 5.63 -40.50 11.89
CA TYR A 31 5.34 -39.54 12.96
C TYR A 31 6.60 -38.82 13.48
N SER A 32 7.73 -39.51 13.61
CA SER A 32 9.00 -38.88 13.99
C SER A 32 9.44 -37.82 12.98
N TRP A 33 9.29 -38.10 11.69
CA TRP A 33 9.57 -37.13 10.62
C TRP A 33 8.59 -35.97 10.65
N TYR A 34 7.29 -36.22 10.85
CA TYR A 34 6.29 -35.17 10.99
C TYR A 34 6.61 -34.22 12.16
N ARG A 35 7.01 -34.76 13.31
CA ARG A 35 7.42 -33.97 14.49
C ARG A 35 8.67 -33.13 14.21
N LYS A 36 9.64 -33.67 13.48
CA LYS A 36 10.84 -32.92 13.05
C LYS A 36 10.50 -31.85 12.02
N TYR A 37 9.59 -32.13 11.11
CA TYR A 37 9.10 -31.19 10.11
C TYR A 37 8.35 -30.01 10.74
N GLN A 38 7.49 -30.27 11.72
CA GLN A 38 6.81 -29.20 12.47
C GLN A 38 7.80 -28.29 13.22
N LYS A 39 8.93 -28.83 13.70
CA LYS A 39 9.88 -28.07 14.51
C LYS A 39 10.97 -27.35 13.69
N PHE A 40 11.39 -27.93 12.57
CA PHE A 40 12.57 -27.48 11.82
C PHE A 40 12.31 -27.37 10.31
N GLY A 41 11.05 -27.43 9.87
CA GLY A 41 10.66 -27.41 8.47
C GLY A 41 11.30 -28.54 7.65
N VAL A 42 11.46 -28.28 6.35
CA VAL A 42 12.10 -29.21 5.39
C VAL A 42 13.53 -29.60 5.83
N ALA A 43 14.26 -28.66 6.42
CA ALA A 43 15.65 -28.87 6.86
C ALA A 43 15.78 -29.95 7.96
N GLY A 44 14.74 -30.13 8.80
CA GLY A 44 14.70 -31.14 9.85
C GLY A 44 14.68 -32.60 9.38
N LEU A 45 14.41 -32.83 8.09
CA LEU A 45 14.30 -34.17 7.50
C LEU A 45 15.61 -34.67 6.86
N MET A 46 16.58 -33.77 6.72
CA MET A 46 17.90 -34.04 6.16
C MET A 46 18.78 -34.81 7.16
N SER A 47 19.67 -35.68 6.65
CA SER A 47 20.54 -36.52 7.49
C SER A 47 21.63 -35.69 8.16
N SER A 48 21.56 -35.60 9.48
CA SER A 48 22.46 -34.86 10.35
C SER A 48 23.79 -35.60 10.59
N LYS A 49 24.57 -35.90 9.53
CA LYS A 49 25.92 -36.49 9.69
C LYS A 49 27.03 -35.46 9.95
N LYS A 50 26.73 -34.16 9.90
CA LYS A 50 27.62 -33.08 10.36
C LYS A 50 26.76 -31.99 11.00
N GLN A 51 26.57 -32.04 12.32
CA GLN A 51 26.00 -30.93 13.06
C GLN A 51 27.03 -29.81 13.14
N ILE A 52 27.02 -28.93 12.15
CA ILE A 52 27.46 -27.56 12.37
C ILE A 52 26.40 -26.97 13.31
N LYS A 53 26.83 -26.47 14.46
CA LYS A 53 25.99 -25.76 15.44
C LYS A 53 25.40 -24.55 14.69
N ARG A 54 24.21 -24.71 14.12
CA ARG A 54 23.47 -23.62 13.51
C ARG A 54 22.74 -22.91 14.62
N GLU A 55 23.06 -21.64 14.78
CA GLU A 55 22.33 -20.69 15.60
C GLU A 55 20.83 -20.85 15.30
N ASN A 56 20.00 -20.77 16.33
CA ASN A 56 18.54 -20.87 16.20
C ASN A 56 18.06 -19.65 15.42
N ILE A 57 18.03 -19.76 14.09
CA ILE A 57 17.24 -18.87 13.25
C ILE A 57 15.81 -19.39 13.40
N ASP A 58 14.99 -18.60 14.08
CA ASP A 58 13.56 -18.84 14.19
C ASP A 58 12.94 -18.69 12.79
N PHE A 59 12.58 -19.83 12.20
CA PHE A 59 11.90 -19.89 10.90
C PHE A 59 10.37 -19.97 11.05
N ASN A 60 9.82 -19.73 12.25
CA ASN A 60 8.36 -19.64 12.46
C ASN A 60 7.83 -18.22 12.31
N THR A 61 8.38 -17.42 11.41
CA THR A 61 7.78 -16.13 11.02
C THR A 61 6.98 -16.32 9.73
N GLU A 62 6.08 -17.31 9.71
CA GLU A 62 4.87 -17.11 8.91
C GLU A 62 4.14 -15.95 9.59
N PRO A 63 3.88 -14.83 8.90
CA PRO A 63 3.17 -13.73 9.53
C PRO A 63 1.86 -14.29 10.09
N SER A 64 1.63 -14.06 11.39
CA SER A 64 0.41 -14.52 12.02
C SER A 64 -0.76 -14.05 11.17
N LYS A 65 -1.82 -14.85 10.99
CA LYS A 65 -3.04 -14.42 10.26
C LYS A 65 -3.55 -13.05 10.72
N GLN A 66 -3.26 -12.68 11.97
CA GLN A 66 -3.55 -11.37 12.56
C GLN A 66 -2.70 -10.23 11.96
N GLN A 67 -1.42 -10.47 11.64
CA GLN A 67 -0.55 -9.52 10.93
C GLN A 67 -1.06 -9.29 9.51
N GLU A 68 -1.42 -10.35 8.78
CA GLU A 68 -2.01 -10.23 7.43
C GLU A 68 -3.31 -9.41 7.43
N ILE A 69 -4.20 -9.66 8.40
CA ILE A 69 -5.44 -8.89 8.56
C ILE A 69 -5.13 -7.41 8.85
N SER A 70 -4.15 -7.12 9.71
CA SER A 70 -3.75 -5.75 10.03
C SER A 70 -3.19 -5.01 8.80
N GLU A 71 -2.33 -5.67 8.03
CA GLU A 71 -1.76 -5.11 6.80
C GLU A 71 -2.84 -4.81 5.76
N LEU A 72 -3.78 -5.73 5.58
CA LEU A 72 -4.93 -5.54 4.67
C LEU A 72 -5.82 -4.39 5.13
N GLN A 73 -6.07 -4.26 6.42
CA GLN A 73 -6.84 -3.13 6.96
C GLN A 73 -6.14 -1.79 6.70
N ASP A 74 -4.81 -1.74 6.83
CA ASP A 74 -4.03 -0.54 6.53
C ASP A 74 -4.03 -0.20 5.03
N GLN A 75 -3.97 -1.22 4.16
CA GLN A 75 -4.13 -1.03 2.72
C GLN A 75 -5.50 -0.46 2.35
N ILE A 76 -6.59 -1.00 2.94
CA ILE A 76 -7.95 -0.49 2.71
C ILE A 76 -8.05 0.98 3.13
N LYS A 77 -7.49 1.35 4.30
CA LYS A 77 -7.48 2.75 4.75
C LYS A 77 -6.69 3.67 3.80
N GLN A 78 -5.55 3.21 3.29
CA GLN A 78 -4.75 3.97 2.32
C GLN A 78 -5.53 4.18 1.01
N LEU A 79 -6.12 3.11 0.47
CA LEU A 79 -6.91 3.18 -0.76
C LEU A 79 -8.14 4.09 -0.60
N GLN A 80 -8.83 4.02 0.54
CA GLN A 80 -9.97 4.89 0.82
C GLN A 80 -9.58 6.38 0.79
N MET A 81 -8.43 6.72 1.38
CA MET A 81 -7.89 8.07 1.36
C MET A 81 -7.54 8.53 -0.06
N GLU A 82 -6.90 7.68 -0.87
CA GLU A 82 -6.57 8.00 -2.27
C GLU A 82 -7.83 8.32 -3.09
N VAL A 83 -8.88 7.51 -2.92
CA VAL A 83 -10.17 7.72 -3.58
C VAL A 83 -10.81 9.03 -3.15
N ASP A 84 -10.80 9.37 -1.86
CA ASP A 84 -11.36 10.61 -1.35
C ASP A 84 -10.62 11.83 -1.92
N ILE A 85 -9.29 11.80 -1.92
CA ILE A 85 -8.45 12.86 -2.50
C ILE A 85 -8.72 13.02 -4.00
N LEU A 86 -8.87 11.92 -4.75
CA LEU A 86 -9.21 11.95 -6.17
C LEU A 86 -10.59 12.58 -6.42
N LYS A 87 -11.59 12.25 -5.61
CA LYS A 87 -12.94 12.83 -5.71
C LYS A 87 -12.94 14.33 -5.44
N GLU A 88 -12.21 14.77 -4.41
CA GLU A 88 -12.06 16.20 -4.11
C GLU A 88 -11.31 16.94 -5.23
N ALA A 89 -10.27 16.33 -5.78
CA ALA A 89 -9.56 16.88 -6.93
C ALA A 89 -10.48 17.04 -8.15
N LEU A 90 -11.36 16.07 -8.42
CA LEU A 90 -12.35 16.13 -9.50
C LEU A 90 -13.35 17.27 -9.28
N GLY A 91 -13.91 17.38 -8.06
CA GLY A 91 -14.87 18.42 -7.72
C GLY A 91 -14.30 19.83 -7.84
N LEU A 92 -13.07 20.04 -7.38
CA LEU A 92 -12.44 21.37 -7.31
C LEU A 92 -11.85 21.82 -8.65
N LEU A 93 -11.27 20.90 -9.41
CA LEU A 93 -10.53 21.27 -10.62
C LEU A 93 -11.36 21.20 -11.89
N LYS A 94 -12.57 20.63 -11.83
CA LYS A 94 -13.50 20.47 -12.98
C LYS A 94 -12.77 20.00 -14.25
N LYS A 95 -11.78 19.12 -14.08
CA LYS A 95 -10.98 18.58 -15.19
C LYS A 95 -11.71 17.37 -15.76
N ASP A 96 -12.42 17.58 -16.86
CA ASP A 96 -13.22 16.54 -17.53
C ASP A 96 -12.36 15.44 -18.18
N GLN A 97 -11.05 15.67 -18.37
CA GLN A 97 -10.15 14.77 -19.12
C GLN A 97 -9.39 13.74 -18.25
N GLY A 98 -9.87 13.47 -17.04
CA GLY A 98 -9.20 12.55 -16.11
C GLY A 98 -8.04 13.20 -15.36
N ILE A 99 -7.99 12.98 -14.05
CA ILE A 99 -6.96 13.58 -13.19
C ILE A 99 -5.74 12.67 -13.14
N ASN A 100 -4.62 13.18 -13.68
CA ASN A 100 -3.32 12.59 -13.42
C ASN A 100 -2.65 13.32 -12.25
N MET A 101 -2.52 12.62 -11.11
CA MET A 101 -1.94 13.13 -9.87
C MET A 101 -0.53 13.70 -10.02
N MET A 102 0.27 13.14 -10.94
CA MET A 102 1.62 13.61 -11.22
C MET A 102 1.64 14.89 -12.06
N LYS A 103 0.59 15.14 -12.87
CA LYS A 103 0.49 16.34 -13.72
C LYS A 103 -0.14 17.55 -13.02
N LEU A 104 -0.64 17.38 -11.79
CA LEU A 104 -1.17 18.48 -11.00
C LEU A 104 -0.07 19.49 -10.64
N LYS A 105 -0.36 20.77 -10.82
CA LYS A 105 0.53 21.85 -10.37
C LYS A 105 0.56 21.89 -8.84
N ASN A 106 1.68 22.34 -8.26
CA ASN A 106 1.82 22.44 -6.80
C ASN A 106 0.71 23.26 -6.14
N HIS A 107 0.22 24.32 -6.78
CA HIS A 107 -0.90 25.07 -6.23
C HIS A 107 -2.19 24.24 -6.19
N GLU A 108 -2.51 23.50 -7.25
CA GLU A 108 -3.69 22.63 -7.29
C GLU A 108 -3.59 21.54 -6.20
N LYS A 109 -2.41 20.93 -6.04
CA LYS A 109 -2.15 19.94 -4.99
C LYS A 109 -2.45 20.49 -3.60
N VAL A 110 -2.03 21.73 -3.29
CA VAL A 110 -2.31 22.35 -1.99
C VAL A 110 -3.81 22.59 -1.77
N VAL A 111 -4.55 23.03 -2.80
CA VAL A 111 -6.00 23.21 -2.68
C VAL A 111 -6.69 21.89 -2.34
N VAL A 112 -6.31 20.80 -3.00
CA VAL A 112 -6.85 19.46 -2.73
C VAL A 112 -6.46 18.97 -1.33
N ILE A 113 -5.20 19.17 -0.92
CA ILE A 113 -4.73 18.77 0.42
C ILE A 113 -5.54 19.48 1.51
N ASP A 114 -5.74 20.79 1.38
CA ASP A 114 -6.47 21.57 2.38
C ASP A 114 -7.97 21.20 2.40
N ALA A 115 -8.56 20.76 1.27
CA ALA A 115 -9.95 20.30 1.22
C ALA A 115 -10.23 19.00 2.02
N VAL A 116 -9.23 18.13 2.18
CA VAL A 116 -9.32 16.89 2.97
C VAL A 116 -8.65 17.01 4.35
N GLU A 117 -8.46 18.24 4.86
CA GLU A 117 -7.71 18.49 6.10
C GLU A 117 -8.33 17.81 7.32
N ASP A 118 -9.66 17.75 7.40
CA ASP A 118 -10.39 17.20 8.55
C ASP A 118 -10.41 15.65 8.59
N LYS A 119 -10.14 14.99 7.45
CA LYS A 119 -10.29 13.53 7.32
C LYS A 119 -8.98 12.77 7.54
N TYR A 120 -7.83 13.36 7.19
CA TYR A 120 -6.56 12.64 7.12
C TYR A 120 -5.37 13.49 7.61
N PRO A 121 -4.36 12.87 8.25
CA PRO A 121 -3.16 13.57 8.70
C PRO A 121 -2.34 14.10 7.51
N LEU A 122 -1.70 15.25 7.70
CA LEU A 122 -0.97 15.97 6.64
C LEU A 122 0.10 15.10 5.94
N GLN A 123 0.84 14.28 6.71
CA GLN A 123 1.90 13.44 6.14
C GLN A 123 1.36 12.43 5.11
N GLN A 124 0.20 11.84 5.38
CA GLN A 124 -0.40 10.85 4.48
C GLN A 124 -0.94 11.53 3.21
N ARG A 125 -1.59 12.68 3.36
CA ARG A 125 -2.06 13.52 2.23
C ARG A 125 -0.92 13.95 1.31
N LEU A 126 0.20 14.39 1.89
CA LEU A 126 1.40 14.78 1.15
C LEU A 126 2.03 13.60 0.40
N LYS A 127 2.08 12.42 1.03
CA LYS A 127 2.59 11.19 0.41
C LYS A 127 1.73 10.79 -0.80
N CYS A 128 0.41 10.82 -0.66
CA CYS A 128 -0.55 10.52 -1.72
C CYS A 128 -0.34 11.39 -2.98
N LEU A 129 -0.16 12.71 -2.81
CA LEU A 129 0.07 13.63 -3.94
C LEU A 129 1.54 13.77 -4.36
N CYS A 130 2.44 12.99 -3.78
CA CYS A 130 3.89 13.09 -3.97
C CYS A 130 4.40 14.54 -3.82
N MET A 131 4.05 15.21 -2.73
CA MET A 131 4.43 16.59 -2.44
C MET A 131 5.35 16.67 -1.21
N ALA A 132 6.46 17.37 -1.33
CA ALA A 132 7.34 17.64 -0.20
C ALA A 132 6.69 18.63 0.79
N LYS A 133 6.94 18.44 2.09
CA LYS A 133 6.43 19.30 3.17
C LYS A 133 6.84 20.77 2.98
N SER A 134 8.08 21.02 2.53
CA SER A 134 8.57 22.37 2.21
C SER A 134 7.77 23.03 1.08
N SER A 135 7.51 22.30 0.00
CA SER A 135 6.70 22.78 -1.13
C SER A 135 5.27 23.12 -0.70
N TYR A 136 4.68 22.31 0.18
CA TYR A 136 3.36 22.57 0.74
C TYR A 136 3.32 23.91 1.50
N TYR A 137 4.20 24.10 2.49
CA TYR A 137 4.20 25.34 3.28
C TYR A 137 4.61 26.56 2.45
N TYR A 138 5.55 26.40 1.51
CA TYR A 138 5.88 27.46 0.56
C TYR A 138 4.64 27.89 -0.21
N GLN A 139 3.94 26.94 -0.83
CA GLN A 139 2.77 27.24 -1.64
C GLN A 139 1.62 27.81 -0.81
N LYS A 140 1.38 27.29 0.41
CA LYS A 140 0.41 27.83 1.36
C LYS A 140 0.75 29.27 1.77
N SER A 141 2.04 29.59 1.92
CA SER A 141 2.49 30.97 2.18
C SER A 141 2.28 31.88 0.97
N VAL A 142 2.55 31.40 -0.24
CA VAL A 142 2.37 32.15 -1.49
C VAL A 142 0.89 32.45 -1.73
N MET A 143 0.00 31.50 -1.45
CA MET A 143 -1.45 31.68 -1.59
C MET A 143 -2.03 32.74 -0.65
N LYS A 144 -1.43 32.95 0.52
CA LYS A 144 -1.85 34.00 1.47
C LYS A 144 -1.38 35.40 1.06
N ARG A 145 -0.42 35.51 0.15
CA ARG A 145 0.13 36.82 -0.24
C ARG A 145 -0.92 37.59 -1.04
N PRO A 146 -1.06 38.90 -0.79
CA PRO A 146 -1.93 39.73 -1.60
C PRO A 146 -1.42 39.76 -3.03
N ASP A 147 -2.35 39.80 -3.98
CA ASP A 147 -2.03 39.87 -5.39
C ASP A 147 -1.42 41.25 -5.73
N LYS A 148 -0.10 41.26 -6.00
CA LYS A 148 0.67 42.45 -6.41
C LYS A 148 0.04 43.20 -7.58
N TYR A 149 -0.62 42.51 -8.50
CA TYR A 149 -1.20 43.06 -9.73
C TYR A 149 -2.73 43.11 -9.70
N ALA A 150 -3.37 42.99 -8.52
CA ALA A 150 -4.82 42.97 -8.37
C ALA A 150 -5.50 44.15 -9.08
N LYS A 151 -5.04 45.37 -8.81
CA LYS A 151 -5.59 46.61 -9.38
C LYS A 151 -5.48 46.63 -10.91
N ILE A 152 -4.33 46.25 -11.44
CA ILE A 152 -4.06 46.23 -12.89
C ILE A 152 -4.92 45.17 -13.58
N ARG A 153 -5.08 43.97 -12.98
CA ARG A 153 -5.95 42.93 -13.52
C ARG A 153 -7.41 43.36 -13.60
N VAL A 154 -7.91 44.09 -12.61
CA VAL A 154 -9.27 44.65 -12.63
C VAL A 154 -9.43 45.62 -13.80
N GLN A 155 -8.45 46.51 -14.02
CA GLN A 155 -8.46 47.44 -15.15
C GLN A 155 -8.45 46.71 -16.50
N ILE A 156 -7.60 45.70 -16.68
CA ILE A 156 -7.53 44.90 -17.90
C ILE A 156 -8.88 44.21 -18.17
N LYS A 157 -9.47 43.57 -17.15
CA LYS A 157 -10.79 42.94 -17.27
C LYS A 157 -11.87 43.95 -17.69
N MET A 158 -11.88 45.14 -17.08
CA MET A 158 -12.84 46.18 -17.44
C MET A 158 -12.68 46.64 -18.89
N ILE A 159 -11.44 46.85 -19.35
CA ILE A 159 -11.17 47.26 -20.74
C ILE A 159 -11.63 46.16 -21.72
N PHE A 160 -11.33 44.91 -21.42
CA PHE A 160 -11.73 43.77 -22.24
C PHE A 160 -13.26 43.66 -22.33
N SER A 161 -13.97 43.70 -21.20
CA SER A 161 -15.44 43.66 -21.18
C SER A 161 -16.08 44.84 -21.90
N LYS A 162 -15.50 46.05 -21.82
CA LYS A 162 -16.01 47.22 -22.57
C LYS A 162 -15.87 47.04 -24.07
N LYS A 163 -14.71 46.57 -24.56
CA LYS A 163 -14.52 46.29 -25.99
C LYS A 163 -15.42 45.16 -26.49
N GLN A 164 -15.60 44.11 -25.69
CA GLN A 164 -16.46 42.99 -26.05
C GLN A 164 -17.93 43.42 -26.15
N LYS A 165 -18.42 44.34 -25.31
CA LYS A 165 -19.78 44.90 -25.43
C LYS A 165 -19.98 45.82 -26.64
N LEU A 166 -18.94 46.55 -27.05
CA LEU A 166 -19.00 47.43 -28.22
C LEU A 166 -18.95 46.68 -29.56
N LEU A 167 -18.59 45.39 -29.57
CA LEU A 167 -18.58 44.53 -30.76
C LEU A 167 -19.93 43.83 -31.03
N TRP A 168 -20.92 44.01 -30.14
CA TRP A 168 -22.27 43.42 -30.24
C TRP A 168 -23.38 44.49 -30.34
N ILE A 169 -23.00 45.75 -30.61
CA ILE A 169 -23.88 46.87 -30.99
C ILE A 169 -23.45 47.28 -32.40
#